data_AF-A0A524FPN1-F1
#
_entry.id   AF-A0A524FPN1-F1
#
_cell.length_a   1.000
_cell.length_b   1.000
_cell.length_c   1.000
_cell.angle_alpha   90.00
_cell.angle_beta   90.00
_cell.angle_gamma   90.00
#
_symmetry.space_group_name_H-M   'P 1'
#
loop_
_entity.id
_entity.type
_entity.pdbx_description
1 polymer ?
#
loop_
_entity_poly.entity_id
_entity_poly.type
_entity_poly.pdbx_seq_one_letter_code
_entity_poly.pdbx_strand_id
1 'polypeptide(L)'
;MGRTSEKFPGVEWVEGAGVFIKINDEKCTGCANCIKVCLASCFEIINQKAKVKSLENCMECASCWYACVEGAIEFSWPKGGTGYKSDWG
;
A
#
# COMPACT_ATOMS: atom_id res chain seq x y z
N MET A 1 -3.02 8.90 -17.36
CA MET A 1 -2.34 7.81 -18.10
C MET A 1 -1.76 6.85 -17.07
N GLY A 2 -1.87 5.53 -17.19
CA GLY A 2 -1.26 4.62 -16.22
C GLY A 2 0.21 4.34 -16.52
N ARG A 3 0.94 3.85 -15.51
CA ARG A 3 2.33 3.37 -15.65
C ARG A 3 2.36 1.84 -15.66
N THR A 4 3.32 1.26 -16.37
CA THR A 4 3.58 -0.19 -16.40
C THR A 4 5.01 -0.47 -15.93
N SER A 5 5.34 -1.74 -15.69
CA SER A 5 6.68 -2.16 -15.31
C SER A 5 7.05 -3.50 -15.95
N GLU A 6 8.26 -3.60 -16.50
CA GLU A 6 8.80 -4.88 -16.99
C GLU A 6 8.90 -5.95 -15.89
N LYS A 7 9.05 -5.53 -14.62
CA LYS A 7 9.11 -6.43 -13.46
C LYS A 7 7.75 -7.05 -13.13
N PHE A 8 6.67 -6.42 -13.57
CA PHE A 8 5.30 -6.82 -13.32
C PHE A 8 4.53 -6.76 -14.64
N PRO A 9 4.80 -7.70 -15.58
CA PRO A 9 4.11 -7.72 -16.87
C PRO A 9 2.59 -7.78 -16.64
N GLY A 10 1.75 -7.18 -17.49
CA GLY A 10 0.29 -7.22 -17.32
C GLY A 10 -0.27 -6.43 -16.13
N VAL A 11 0.56 -5.62 -15.45
CA VAL A 11 0.13 -4.70 -14.40
C VAL A 11 0.26 -3.25 -14.85
N GLU A 12 -0.81 -2.49 -14.65
CA GLU A 12 -0.87 -1.04 -14.86
C GLU A 12 -1.28 -0.36 -13.53
N TRP A 13 -0.61 0.74 -13.18
CA TRP A 13 -1.05 1.63 -12.10
C TRP A 13 -1.61 2.90 -12.70
N VAL A 14 -2.94 3.00 -12.71
CA VAL A 14 -3.68 4.13 -13.27
C VAL A 14 -3.64 5.32 -12.31
N GLU A 15 -3.36 6.51 -12.83
CA GLU A 15 -3.35 7.75 -12.05
C GLU A 15 -4.68 8.04 -11.34
N GLY A 16 -4.61 8.82 -10.25
CA GLY A 16 -5.80 9.30 -9.54
C GLY A 16 -6.22 8.48 -8.32
N ALA A 17 -5.41 7.48 -7.90
CA ALA A 17 -5.71 6.66 -6.72
C ALA A 17 -5.75 7.46 -5.41
N GLY A 18 -5.03 8.59 -5.35
CA GLY A 18 -4.97 9.46 -4.18
C GLY A 18 -4.30 8.78 -2.98
N VAL A 19 -4.60 9.29 -1.78
CA VAL A 19 -4.13 8.70 -0.51
C VAL A 19 -5.22 7.81 0.06
N PHE A 20 -4.99 6.50 0.00
CA PHE A 20 -5.96 5.49 0.40
C PHE A 20 -5.43 4.55 1.50
N ILE A 21 -4.20 4.82 1.97
CA ILE A 21 -3.60 4.20 3.15
C ILE A 21 -3.09 5.31 4.07
N LYS A 22 -3.46 5.24 5.35
CA LYS A 22 -2.96 6.14 6.40
C LYS A 22 -2.49 5.33 7.60
N ILE A 23 -1.55 5.90 8.35
CA ILE A 23 -1.02 5.30 9.58
C ILE A 23 -1.33 6.23 10.74
N ASN A 24 -1.98 5.70 11.77
CA ASN A 24 -2.18 6.35 13.05
C ASN A 24 -0.93 6.11 13.92
N ASP A 25 -0.17 7.18 14.15
CA ASP A 25 1.09 7.13 14.92
C ASP A 25 0.90 6.77 16.40
N GLU A 26 -0.26 7.10 16.99
CA GLU A 26 -0.58 6.80 18.39
C GLU A 26 -0.75 5.29 18.59
N LYS A 27 -1.40 4.62 17.64
CA LYS A 27 -1.60 3.16 17.66
C LYS A 27 -0.41 2.36 17.14
N CYS A 28 0.40 2.94 16.26
CA CYS A 28 1.51 2.23 15.64
C CYS A 28 2.60 1.89 16.67
N THR A 29 2.94 0.62 16.84
CA THR A 29 4.01 0.19 17.78
C THR A 29 5.38 0.03 17.11
N GLY A 30 5.47 0.19 15.79
CA GLY A 30 6.73 -0.03 15.06
C GLY A 30 7.10 -1.50 14.82
N CYS A 31 6.18 -2.44 15.03
CA CYS A 31 6.43 -3.89 14.91
C CYS A 31 6.81 -4.38 13.50
N ALA A 32 6.71 -3.50 12.48
CA ALA A 32 7.09 -3.74 11.09
C ALA A 32 6.35 -4.87 10.35
N ASN A 33 5.23 -5.37 10.88
CA ASN A 33 4.43 -6.38 10.16
C ASN A 33 3.94 -5.90 8.80
N CYS A 34 3.56 -4.61 8.68
CA CYS A 34 3.18 -4.00 7.41
C CYS A 34 4.30 -4.03 6.35
N ILE A 35 5.57 -3.98 6.77
CA ILE A 35 6.72 -4.11 5.86
C ILE A 35 6.88 -5.56 5.41
N LYS A 36 6.80 -6.50 6.36
CA LYS A 36 6.97 -7.95 6.07
C LYS A 36 5.96 -8.50 5.08
N VAL A 37 4.71 -8.00 5.12
CA VAL A 37 3.63 -8.48 4.24
C VAL A 37 3.49 -7.70 2.93
N CYS A 38 4.19 -6.57 2.78
CA CYS A 38 4.01 -5.72 1.60
C CYS A 38 4.91 -6.18 0.45
N LEU A 39 4.30 -6.79 -0.57
CA LEU A 39 5.00 -7.23 -1.79
C LEU A 39 5.61 -6.06 -2.59
N ALA A 40 5.06 -4.86 -2.42
CA ALA A 40 5.46 -3.65 -3.15
C ALA A 40 6.44 -2.75 -2.40
N SER A 41 6.89 -3.14 -1.19
CA SER A 41 7.79 -2.34 -0.36
C SER A 41 7.28 -0.91 -0.09
N CYS A 42 5.98 -0.75 0.16
CA CYS A 42 5.32 0.56 0.34
C CYS A 42 5.62 1.25 1.67
N PHE A 43 6.27 0.57 2.62
CA PHE A 43 6.44 1.05 3.99
C PHE A 43 7.91 1.06 4.40
N GLU A 44 8.21 1.91 5.37
CA GLU A 44 9.50 1.98 6.06
C GLU A 44 9.29 2.28 7.55
N ILE A 45 10.32 2.06 8.37
CA ILE A 45 10.32 2.48 9.78
C ILE A 45 11.16 3.74 9.92
N ILE A 46 10.55 4.80 10.44
CA ILE A 46 11.22 6.05 10.79
C ILE A 46 10.85 6.36 12.24
N ASN A 47 11.85 6.64 13.08
CA ASN A 47 11.66 6.96 14.50
C ASN A 47 10.78 5.93 15.24
N GLN A 48 11.04 4.64 15.00
CA GLN A 48 10.29 3.52 15.59
C GLN A 48 8.79 3.47 15.22
N LYS A 49 8.37 4.18 14.17
CA LYS A 49 6.99 4.16 13.65
C LYS A 49 6.99 3.80 12.18
N ALA A 50 5.96 3.07 11.75
CA ALA A 50 5.78 2.79 10.33
C ALA A 50 5.37 4.07 9.61
N LYS A 51 5.94 4.29 8.42
CA LYS A 51 5.60 5.38 7.50
C LYS A 51 5.35 4.82 6.11
N VAL A 52 4.46 5.48 5.37
CA VAL A 52 4.23 5.17 3.97
C VAL A 52 5.39 5.78 3.17
N LYS A 53 6.22 4.92 2.58
CA LYS A 53 7.34 5.31 1.73
C LYS A 53 6.86 5.75 0.35
N SER A 54 6.04 4.91 -0.29
CA SER A 54 5.43 5.19 -1.59
C SER A 54 4.28 4.22 -1.83
N LEU A 55 3.18 4.71 -2.41
CA LEU A 55 2.06 3.88 -2.85
C LEU A 55 2.09 3.61 -4.35
N GLU A 56 3.12 4.07 -5.08
CA GLU A 56 3.16 3.96 -6.53
C GLU A 56 2.99 2.53 -7.00
N ASN A 57 3.68 1.56 -6.37
CA ASN A 57 3.61 0.13 -6.69
C ASN A 57 2.58 -0.65 -5.86
N CYS A 58 1.73 0.02 -5.08
CA CYS A 58 0.74 -0.66 -4.25
C CYS A 58 -0.20 -1.51 -5.11
N MET A 59 -0.46 -2.75 -4.71
CA MET A 59 -1.34 -3.69 -5.43
C MET A 59 -2.75 -3.75 -4.84
N GLU A 60 -3.09 -2.83 -3.92
CA GLU A 60 -4.43 -2.71 -3.32
C GLU A 60 -4.95 -3.97 -2.61
N CYS A 61 -4.05 -4.87 -2.21
CA CYS A 61 -4.39 -6.17 -1.59
C CYS A 61 -4.85 -6.09 -0.13
N ALA A 62 -4.79 -4.91 0.50
CA ALA A 62 -5.10 -4.68 1.91
C ALA A 62 -4.33 -5.53 2.95
N SER A 63 -3.29 -6.28 2.56
CA SER A 63 -2.54 -7.16 3.49
C SER A 63 -1.92 -6.40 4.67
N CYS A 64 -1.47 -5.17 4.46
CA CYS A 64 -0.90 -4.34 5.54
C CYS A 64 -1.96 -3.95 6.58
N TRP A 65 -3.17 -3.62 6.14
CA TRP A 65 -4.31 -3.34 7.01
C TRP A 65 -4.69 -4.57 7.84
N TYR A 66 -4.84 -5.72 7.18
CA TYR A 66 -5.19 -6.97 7.85
C TYR A 66 -4.12 -7.44 8.85
N ALA A 67 -2.82 -7.28 8.52
CA ALA A 67 -1.72 -7.71 9.38
C ALA A 67 -1.46 -6.77 10.57
N CYS A 68 -2.10 -5.59 10.62
CA CYS A 68 -1.91 -4.62 11.69
C CYS A 68 -2.83 -4.93 12.88
N VAL A 69 -2.34 -5.74 13.82
CA VAL A 69 -3.09 -6.15 15.03
C VAL A 69 -3.53 -4.94 15.88
N GLU A 70 -2.73 -3.88 15.91
CA GLU A 70 -3.03 -2.65 16.66
C GLU A 70 -4.10 -1.77 15.99
N GLY A 71 -4.53 -2.10 14.77
CA GLY A 71 -5.46 -1.27 13.99
C GLY A 71 -4.91 0.13 13.71
N ALA A 72 -3.59 0.24 13.53
CA ALA A 72 -2.91 1.51 13.23
C ALA A 72 -2.95 1.89 11.75
N ILE A 73 -3.31 0.96 10.86
CA ILE A 73 -3.44 1.22 9.43
C ILE A 73 -4.90 1.44 9.11
N GLU A 74 -5.21 2.54 8.43
CA GLU A 74 -6.49 2.79 7.80
C GLU A 74 -6.34 2.53 6.31
N PHE A 75 -7.26 1.77 5.72
CA PHE A 75 -7.27 1.42 4.31
C PHE A 75 -8.66 1.67 3.72
N SER A 76 -8.69 2.25 2.53
CA SER A 76 -9.88 2.30 1.68
C SER A 76 -9.47 1.90 0.27
N TRP A 77 -10.35 1.28 -0.50
CA TRP A 77 -10.08 1.13 -1.92
C TRP A 77 -10.07 2.50 -2.61
N PRO A 78 -9.15 2.73 -3.56
CA PRO A 78 -9.18 3.90 -4.42
C PRO A 78 -10.49 4.04 -5.20
N LYS A 79 -10.67 5.21 -5.81
CA LYS A 79 -11.79 5.43 -6.72
C LYS A 79 -11.74 4.42 -7.86
N GLY A 80 -12.87 3.80 -8.18
CA GLY A 80 -12.97 2.87 -9.30
C GLY A 80 -12.40 3.46 -10.60
N GLY A 81 -11.60 2.66 -11.30
CA GLY A 81 -10.89 3.08 -12.52
C GLY A 81 -9.56 3.79 -12.28
N THR A 82 -9.07 3.82 -11.03
CA THR A 82 -7.73 4.33 -10.68
C THR A 82 -6.94 3.25 -9.93
N GLY A 83 -5.62 3.42 -9.85
CA GLY A 83 -4.77 2.52 -9.08
C GLY A 83 -4.40 1.22 -9.80
N TYR A 84 -4.22 0.13 -9.04
CA TYR A 84 -3.75 -1.16 -9.52
C TYR A 84 -4.79 -1.81 -10.44
N LYS A 85 -4.35 -2.17 -11.64
CA LYS A 85 -5.10 -2.94 -12.63
C LYS A 85 -4.23 -4.08 -13.13
N SER A 86 -4.83 -5.27 -13.17
CA SER A 86 -4.22 -6.49 -13.70
C SER A 86 -5.01 -6.96 -14.91
N ASP A 87 -4.32 -7.53 -15.91
CA ASP A 87 -4.96 -8.16 -17.06
C ASP A 87 -5.46 -9.59 -16.75
N TRP A 88 -5.23 -10.09 -15.53
CA TRP A 88 -5.52 -11.47 -15.12
C TRP A 88 -6.78 -11.63 -14.25
N GLY A 89 -7.50 -10.54 -14.02
CA GLY A 89 -8.64 -10.49 -13.08
C GLY A 89 -8.18 -10.29 -11.65
#